data_AF-A0A7L5Z013-F1
#
_entry.id   AF-A0A7L5Z013-F1
#
_cell.length_a   1.000
_cell.length_b   1.000
_cell.length_c   1.000
_cell.angle_alpha   90.00
_cell.angle_beta   90.00
_cell.angle_gamma   90.00
#
_symmetry.space_group_name_H-M   'P 1'
#
loop_
_entity.id
_entity.type
_entity.pdbx_description
1 polymer ?
#
loop_
_entity_poly.entity_id
_entity_poly.type
_entity_poly.pdbx_seq_one_letter_code
_entity_poly.pdbx_strand_id
1 'polypeptide(L)'
;MTAAAEIIRIRTYEDLLAWTLTALGFRPAQSVVMTALADQGPFQVRVDLPDSCAEDACAAVGDELIRAAMANHARQIGLLYYLDPLDRSVAQVYDQLIGAGFARVGLPGFCSLAVGAGSTSTSPSPAQLR
;
A
#
# COMPACT_ATOMS: atom_id res chain seq x y z
N MET A 1 -22.98 -23.54 6.17
CA MET A 1 -21.58 -23.88 5.82
C MET A 1 -20.84 -22.58 5.57
N THR A 2 -20.18 -22.05 6.59
CA THR A 2 -19.31 -20.86 6.43
C THR A 2 -18.07 -21.35 5.72
N ALA A 3 -17.84 -20.93 4.46
CA ALA A 3 -16.59 -21.20 3.79
C ALA A 3 -15.46 -20.71 4.71
N ALA A 4 -14.48 -21.57 5.00
CA ALA A 4 -13.28 -21.13 5.69
C ALA A 4 -12.70 -19.99 4.84
N ALA A 5 -12.69 -18.78 5.38
CA ALA A 5 -12.09 -17.66 4.68
C ALA A 5 -10.64 -18.05 4.40
N GLU A 6 -10.28 -18.12 3.11
CA GLU A 6 -8.92 -18.50 2.72
C GLU A 6 -7.99 -17.42 3.28
N ILE A 7 -7.20 -17.79 4.29
CA ILE A 7 -6.34 -16.84 4.99
C ILE A 7 -5.17 -16.53 4.06
N ILE A 8 -5.22 -15.36 3.42
CA ILE A 8 -4.12 -14.87 2.61
C ILE A 8 -3.01 -14.40 3.56
N ARG A 9 -1.86 -15.07 3.49
CA ARG A 9 -0.68 -14.72 4.26
C ARG A 9 0.32 -14.02 3.35
N ILE A 10 0.49 -12.73 3.57
CA ILE A 10 1.56 -11.95 2.96
C ILE A 10 2.77 -12.05 3.87
N ARG A 11 3.84 -12.70 3.39
CA ARG A 11 5.09 -12.88 4.15
C ARG A 11 6.22 -12.06 3.56
N THR A 12 6.11 -11.71 2.28
CA THR A 12 7.12 -11.00 1.50
C THR A 12 6.49 -9.84 0.72
N TYR A 13 7.33 -8.92 0.25
CA TYR A 13 6.89 -7.86 -0.66
C TYR A 13 6.41 -8.42 -2.00
N GLU A 14 7.01 -9.53 -2.44
CA GLU A 14 6.61 -10.28 -3.62
C GLU A 14 5.20 -10.84 -3.47
N ASP A 15 4.83 -11.36 -2.30
CA ASP A 15 3.47 -11.83 -2.02
C ASP A 15 2.45 -10.69 -2.13
N LEU A 16 2.81 -9.50 -1.61
CA LEU A 16 1.97 -8.31 -1.67
C LEU A 16 1.78 -7.84 -3.12
N LEU A 17 2.86 -7.82 -3.90
CA LEU A 17 2.81 -7.45 -5.31
C LEU A 17 1.99 -8.45 -6.14
N ALA A 18 2.22 -9.75 -5.95
CA ALA A 18 1.50 -10.81 -6.65
C ALA A 18 0.01 -10.78 -6.32
N TRP A 19 -0.34 -10.62 -5.04
CA TRP A 19 -1.72 -10.49 -4.60
C TRP A 19 -2.40 -9.26 -5.20
N THR A 20 -1.72 -8.10 -5.16
CA THR A 20 -2.27 -6.85 -5.68
C THR A 20 -2.55 -6.91 -7.17
N LEU A 21 -1.60 -7.40 -7.96
CA LEU A 21 -1.79 -7.52 -9.42
C LEU A 21 -2.87 -8.54 -9.76
N THR A 22 -2.98 -9.64 -9.01
CA THR A 22 -4.01 -10.66 -9.22
C THR A 22 -5.40 -10.08 -8.93
N ALA A 23 -5.54 -9.35 -7.83
CA ALA A 23 -6.82 -8.77 -7.42
C ALA A 23 -7.26 -7.60 -8.32
N LEU A 24 -6.32 -6.78 -8.82
CA LEU A 24 -6.64 -5.69 -9.74
C LEU A 24 -6.90 -6.18 -11.17
N GLY A 25 -6.26 -7.27 -11.60
CA GLY A 25 -6.34 -7.77 -12.98
C GLY A 25 -5.58 -6.94 -14.02
N PHE A 26 -4.91 -5.86 -13.61
CA PHE A 26 -4.06 -5.02 -14.43
C PHE A 26 -2.98 -4.33 -13.58
N ARG A 27 -1.97 -3.75 -14.24
CA ARG A 27 -0.93 -2.95 -13.58
C ARG A 27 -1.36 -1.48 -13.55
N PRO A 28 -1.60 -0.88 -12.38
CA PRO A 28 -1.98 0.52 -12.32
C PRO A 28 -0.76 1.42 -12.58
N ALA A 29 -1.02 2.61 -13.12
CA ALA A 29 -0.02 3.63 -13.39
C ALA A 29 -0.27 4.81 -12.44
N GLN A 30 0.81 5.42 -11.93
CA GLN A 30 0.76 6.60 -11.06
C GLN A 30 -0.32 6.48 -9.97
N SER A 31 -0.16 5.49 -9.09
CA SER A 31 -1.18 5.17 -8.07
C SER A 31 -0.55 4.55 -6.83
N VAL A 32 -1.20 4.71 -5.68
CA VAL A 32 -0.93 3.92 -4.49
C VAL A 32 -2.04 2.90 -4.30
N VAL A 33 -1.65 1.65 -4.01
CA VAL A 33 -2.58 0.59 -3.65
C VAL A 33 -2.34 0.20 -2.20
N MET A 34 -3.35 0.39 -1.36
CA MET A 34 -3.38 -0.12 -0.01
C MET A 34 -4.07 -1.49 -0.01
N THR A 35 -3.39 -2.49 0.51
CA THR A 35 -3.97 -3.79 0.84
C THR A 35 -4.09 -3.91 2.35
N ALA A 36 -5.29 -4.15 2.85
CA ALA A 36 -5.48 -4.47 4.26
C ALA A 36 -5.44 -5.98 4.49
N LEU A 37 -4.71 -6.37 5.53
CA LEU A 37 -4.58 -7.73 6.00
C LEU A 37 -5.46 -7.85 7.24
N ALA A 38 -6.65 -8.43 7.08
CA ALA A 38 -7.65 -8.46 8.11
C ALA A 38 -8.22 -9.86 8.33
N ASP A 39 -8.63 -10.11 9.58
CA ASP A 39 -9.35 -11.32 10.00
C ASP A 39 -10.78 -11.40 9.44
N GLN A 40 -11.34 -10.25 9.02
CA GLN A 40 -12.70 -10.13 8.43
C GLN A 40 -12.70 -10.23 6.90
N GLY A 41 -11.54 -10.47 6.28
CA GLY A 41 -11.35 -10.59 4.85
C GLY A 41 -10.42 -9.50 4.28
N PRO A 42 -9.54 -9.83 3.32
CA PRO A 42 -8.66 -8.86 2.69
C PRO A 42 -9.45 -7.89 1.82
N PHE A 43 -9.09 -6.61 1.86
CA PHE A 43 -9.61 -5.61 0.92
C PHE A 43 -8.48 -4.77 0.32
N GLN A 44 -8.76 -4.15 -0.81
CA GLN A 44 -7.83 -3.26 -1.50
C GLN A 44 -8.48 -1.93 -1.80
N VAL A 45 -7.67 -0.89 -1.70
CA VAL A 45 -8.02 0.47 -2.08
C VAL A 45 -6.93 0.98 -3.00
N ARG A 46 -7.31 1.48 -4.16
CA ARG A 46 -6.41 2.18 -5.07
C ARG A 46 -6.77 3.65 -5.04
N VAL A 47 -5.76 4.50 -4.91
CA VAL A 47 -5.87 5.95 -5.05
C VAL A 47 -4.86 6.38 -6.10
N ASP A 48 -5.28 7.17 -7.07
CA ASP A 48 -4.38 7.73 -8.07
C ASP A 48 -3.49 8.80 -7.41
N LEU A 49 -2.21 8.77 -7.72
CA LEU A 49 -1.24 9.73 -7.20
C LEU A 49 -1.25 10.97 -8.08
N PRO A 50 -1.20 12.18 -7.51
CA PRO A 50 -1.03 13.38 -8.30
C PRO A 50 0.34 13.39 -8.99
N ASP A 51 0.39 13.99 -10.19
CA ASP A 51 1.62 14.12 -11.00
C ASP A 51 2.75 14.86 -10.27
N SER A 52 2.39 15.68 -9.28
CA SER A 52 3.34 16.36 -8.40
C SER A 52 2.90 16.26 -6.95
N CYS A 53 3.85 15.94 -6.07
CA CYS A 53 3.59 15.85 -4.63
C CYS A 53 3.74 17.21 -3.96
N ALA A 54 2.77 18.10 -4.14
CA ALA A 54 2.57 19.22 -3.23
C ALA A 54 2.03 18.70 -1.89
N GLU A 55 2.42 19.31 -0.77
CA GLU A 55 2.09 18.84 0.59
C GLU A 55 0.58 18.54 0.77
N ASP A 56 -0.28 19.48 0.36
CA ASP A 56 -1.74 19.33 0.44
C ASP A 56 -2.29 18.19 -0.43
N ALA A 57 -1.73 18.01 -1.63
CA ALA A 57 -2.17 16.96 -2.56
C ALA A 57 -1.80 15.57 -2.03
N CYS A 58 -0.61 15.44 -1.43
CA CYS A 58 -0.16 14.18 -0.83
C CYS A 58 -0.87 13.88 0.49
N ALA A 59 -1.20 14.91 1.28
CA ALA A 59 -2.03 14.77 2.47
C ALA A 59 -3.43 14.23 2.11
N ALA A 60 -4.05 14.74 1.02
CA ALA A 60 -5.36 14.28 0.58
C ALA A 60 -5.39 12.79 0.21
N VAL A 61 -4.34 12.29 -0.46
CA VAL A 61 -4.17 10.84 -0.74
C VAL A 61 -4.10 10.05 0.57
N GLY A 62 -3.30 10.52 1.53
CA GLY A 62 -3.19 9.88 2.85
C GLY A 62 -4.53 9.84 3.59
N ASP A 63 -5.28 10.95 3.59
CA ASP A 63 -6.58 11.04 4.24
C ASP A 63 -7.61 10.08 3.64
N GLU A 64 -7.57 9.88 2.31
CA GLU A 64 -8.43 8.89 1.64
C GLU A 64 -8.10 7.45 2.07
N LEU A 65 -6.82 7.10 2.09
CA LEU A 65 -6.37 5.79 2.54
C LEU A 65 -6.71 5.54 4.02
N ILE A 66 -6.49 6.54 4.88
CA ILE A 66 -6.82 6.47 6.31
C ILE A 66 -8.32 6.28 6.51
N ARG A 67 -9.15 7.04 5.79
CA ARG A 67 -10.61 6.91 5.87
C ARG A 67 -11.06 5.51 5.49
N ALA A 68 -10.50 4.95 4.42
CA ALA A 68 -10.81 3.60 3.99
C ALA A 68 -10.32 2.53 4.98
N ALA A 69 -9.12 2.70 5.54
CA ALA A 69 -8.59 1.82 6.57
C ALA A 69 -9.48 1.80 7.82
N MET A 70 -9.91 2.97 8.29
CA MET A 70 -10.79 3.10 9.45
C MET A 70 -12.19 2.52 9.19
N ALA A 71 -12.79 2.84 8.05
CA ALA A 71 -14.13 2.36 7.69
C ALA A 71 -14.21 0.82 7.58
N ASN A 72 -13.10 0.18 7.25
CA ASN A 72 -12.99 -1.27 7.12
C ASN A 72 -12.25 -1.93 8.30
N HIS A 73 -12.02 -1.19 9.39
CA HIS A 73 -11.35 -1.70 10.60
C HIS A 73 -10.00 -2.38 10.34
N ALA A 74 -9.22 -1.87 9.38
CA ALA A 74 -7.90 -2.42 9.06
C ALA A 74 -6.97 -2.31 10.27
N ARG A 75 -6.29 -3.41 10.60
CA ARG A 75 -5.28 -3.45 11.66
C ARG A 75 -3.85 -3.49 11.14
N GLN A 76 -3.68 -4.04 9.95
CA GLN A 76 -2.41 -4.15 9.24
C GLN A 76 -2.65 -3.82 7.78
N ILE A 77 -1.79 -2.98 7.21
CA ILE A 77 -1.89 -2.59 5.81
C ILE A 77 -0.51 -2.70 5.14
N GLY A 78 -0.52 -2.97 3.83
CA GLY A 78 0.63 -2.84 2.96
C GLY A 78 0.34 -1.79 1.87
N LEU A 79 1.32 -0.97 1.52
CA LEU A 79 1.21 0.05 0.48
C LEU A 79 2.11 -0.32 -0.71
N LEU A 80 1.56 -0.25 -1.92
CA LEU A 80 2.33 -0.36 -3.16
C LEU A 80 2.22 0.94 -3.94
N TYR A 81 3.33 1.64 -4.11
CA TYR A 81 3.41 2.84 -4.93
C TYR A 81 3.81 2.46 -6.35
N TYR A 82 2.89 2.63 -7.30
CA TYR A 82 3.15 2.47 -8.71
C TYR A 82 3.52 3.83 -9.30
N LEU A 83 4.78 3.99 -9.69
CA LEU A 83 5.31 5.23 -10.27
C LEU A 83 5.92 4.93 -11.64
N ASP A 84 5.62 5.76 -12.62
CA ASP A 84 6.19 5.66 -13.97
C ASP A 84 6.57 7.07 -14.49
N PRO A 85 7.88 7.39 -14.62
CA PRO A 85 9.02 6.55 -14.27
C PRO A 85 9.15 6.33 -12.75
N LEU A 86 9.86 5.27 -12.34
CA LEU A 86 10.14 5.03 -10.93
C LEU A 86 11.04 6.13 -10.36
N ASP A 87 10.48 6.94 -9.48
CA ASP A 87 11.23 7.89 -8.66
C ASP A 87 11.12 7.49 -7.17
N ARG A 88 12.22 6.94 -6.63
CA ARG A 88 12.29 6.50 -5.23
C ARG A 88 12.21 7.67 -4.25
N SER A 89 12.65 8.87 -4.64
CA SER A 89 12.59 10.05 -3.79
C SER A 89 11.14 10.49 -3.60
N VAL A 90 10.37 10.51 -4.69
CA VAL A 90 8.92 10.78 -4.66
C VAL A 90 8.19 9.72 -3.83
N ALA A 91 8.50 8.44 -4.04
CA ALA A 91 7.92 7.38 -3.22
C ALA A 91 8.20 7.56 -1.72
N GLN A 92 9.41 7.97 -1.35
CA GLN A 92 9.79 8.21 0.03
C GLN A 92 9.03 9.39 0.65
N VAL A 93 8.75 10.44 -0.12
CA VAL A 93 7.93 11.58 0.34
C VAL A 93 6.49 11.13 0.62
N TYR A 94 5.87 10.40 -0.31
CA TYR A 94 4.54 9.82 -0.08
C TYR A 94 4.54 8.92 1.15
N ASP A 95 5.54 8.05 1.29
CA ASP A 95 5.69 7.14 2.42
C ASP A 95 5.75 7.86 3.77
N GLN A 96 6.55 8.93 3.85
CA GLN A 96 6.66 9.75 5.06
C GLN A 96 5.36 10.46 5.40
N LEU A 97 4.71 11.10 4.43
CA LEU A 97 3.49 11.88 4.65
C LEU A 97 2.32 10.98 5.02
N ILE A 98 2.11 9.92 4.25
CA ILE A 98 1.05 8.93 4.50
C ILE A 98 1.34 8.22 5.83
N GLY A 99 2.59 7.89 6.12
CA GLY A 99 2.96 7.23 7.36
C GLY A 99 2.78 8.10 8.60
N ALA A 100 3.09 9.40 8.51
CA ALA A 100 2.75 10.36 9.56
C ALA A 100 1.22 10.43 9.76
N GLY A 101 0.43 10.33 8.69
CA GLY A 101 -1.02 10.21 8.76
C GLY A 101 -1.50 8.98 9.52
N PHE A 102 -1.04 7.79 9.14
CA PHE A 102 -1.41 6.53 9.81
C PHE A 102 -0.97 6.48 11.29
N ALA A 103 0.22 7.01 11.59
CA ALA A 103 0.70 7.09 12.97
C ALA A 103 -0.22 7.95 13.86
N ARG A 104 -0.75 9.08 13.34
CA ARG A 104 -1.69 9.94 14.08
C ARG A 104 -3.00 9.26 14.44
N VAL A 105 -3.45 8.29 13.64
CA VAL A 105 -4.70 7.54 13.87
C VAL A 105 -4.49 6.20 14.59
N GLY A 106 -3.28 5.93 15.07
CA GLY A 106 -3.00 4.71 15.83
C GLY A 106 -2.88 3.45 14.98
N LEU A 107 -2.47 3.59 13.71
CA LEU A 107 -2.07 2.48 12.84
C LEU A 107 -0.55 2.50 12.62
N PRO A 108 0.25 2.11 13.63
CA PRO A 108 1.70 2.11 13.51
C PRO A 108 2.15 0.94 12.66
N GLY A 109 2.87 1.23 11.58
CA GLY A 109 3.57 0.20 10.80
C GLY A 109 2.75 -0.33 9.65
N PHE A 110 3.19 0.07 8.46
CA PHE A 110 2.82 -0.55 7.21
C PHE A 110 4.11 -0.84 6.45
N CYS A 111 4.09 -1.90 5.65
CA CYS A 111 5.17 -2.16 4.71
C CYS A 111 4.85 -1.43 3.42
N SER A 112 5.82 -0.73 2.85
CA SER A 112 5.66 -0.07 1.56
C SER A 112 6.69 -0.52 0.54
N LEU A 113 6.28 -0.54 -0.74
CA LEU A 113 7.16 -0.83 -1.86
C LEU A 113 6.84 0.10 -3.04
N ALA A 114 7.88 0.70 -3.61
CA ALA A 114 7.78 1.44 -4.87
C ALA A 114 8.07 0.52 -6.06
N VAL A 115 7.21 0.57 -7.06
CA VAL A 115 7.17 -0.32 -8.21
C VAL A 115 7.16 0.50 -9.49
N GLY A 116 8.12 0.23 -10.39
CA GLY A 116 8.31 0.95 -11.65
C GLY A 116 8.04 0.11 -12.89
N ALA A 117 7.71 0.72 -14.02
CA ALA A 117 7.68 0.01 -15.30
C ALA A 117 8.99 -0.78 -15.51
N GLY A 118 8.91 -2.11 -15.65
CA GLY A 118 10.07 -2.99 -15.83
C GLY A 118 10.78 -3.50 -14.55
N SER A 119 10.38 -3.10 -13.33
CA SER A 119 11.02 -3.61 -12.11
C SER A 119 10.60 -5.06 -11.81
N THR A 120 11.48 -6.04 -12.09
CA THR A 120 11.45 -7.33 -11.39
C THR A 120 11.91 -7.11 -9.96
N SER A 121 11.12 -7.58 -8.98
CA SER A 121 11.37 -7.39 -7.53
C SER A 121 12.86 -7.42 -7.18
N THR A 122 13.39 -6.33 -6.65
CA THR A 122 14.62 -6.37 -5.88
C THR A 122 14.21 -6.18 -4.42
N SER A 123 14.03 -7.30 -3.74
CA SER A 123 13.63 -7.38 -2.33
C SER A 123 14.55 -6.51 -1.45
N PRO A 124 14.03 -5.56 -0.65
CA PRO A 124 14.82 -4.94 0.41
C PRO A 124 15.00 -5.92 1.59
N SER A 125 16.14 -5.80 2.26
CA SER A 125 16.59 -6.70 3.33
C SER A 125 15.53 -6.90 4.44
N PRO A 126 15.34 -8.12 4.97
CA PRO A 126 14.31 -8.48 5.97
C PRO A 126 14.42 -7.78 7.34
N ALA A 127 15.33 -6.82 7.52
CA ALA A 127 15.52 -6.08 8.77
C ALA A 127 14.38 -5.09 9.10
N GLN A 128 13.41 -4.88 8.20
CA GLN A 128 12.27 -3.97 8.41
C GLN A 128 10.98 -4.69 8.85
N LEU A 129 11.04 -6.00 9.12
CA LEU A 129 9.88 -6.83 9.51
C LEU A 129 9.75 -7.04 11.03
N ARG A 130 10.08 -6.04 11.86
CA ARG A 130 9.91 -6.13 13.32
C ARG A 130 9.15 -4.95 13.89
#